data_AF-D8GQ50-F1
#
_entry.id   AF-D8GQ50-F1
#
_cell.length_a   1.000
_cell.length_b   1.000
_cell.length_c   1.000
_cell.angle_alpha   90.00
_cell.angle_beta   90.00
_cell.angle_gamma   90.00
#
_symmetry.space_group_name_H-M   'P 1'
#
loop_
_entity.id
_entity.type
_entity.pdbx_description
1 polymer ?
#
loop_
_entity_poly.entity_id
_entity_poly.type
_entity_poly.pdbx_seq_one_letter_code
_entity_poly.pdbx_strand_id
1 'polypeptide(L)'
;MKKIALVILSLFIILTGCSTTKTQQISSQKQALDSQRLLQPKQVVENYFKYLNEKNKKALFTTITEWQKAPNVEWGFDIREYIKLISVNEETNPVFKVVSQKLK
;
A
#
# COMPACT_ATOMS: atom_id res chain seq x y z
N MET A 1 -34.91 -8.60 -47.66
CA MET A 1 -34.19 -7.33 -47.40
C MET A 1 -34.19 -6.94 -45.92
N LYS A 2 -35.34 -6.80 -45.25
CA LYS A 2 -35.42 -6.42 -43.82
C LYS A 2 -34.62 -7.32 -42.85
N LYS A 3 -34.63 -8.65 -43.08
CA LYS A 3 -33.89 -9.62 -42.25
C LYS A 3 -32.37 -9.58 -42.48
N ILE A 4 -31.93 -9.32 -43.71
CA ILE A 4 -30.51 -9.17 -44.06
C ILE A 4 -29.96 -7.87 -43.46
N ALA A 5 -30.74 -6.78 -43.52
CA ALA A 5 -30.40 -5.52 -42.86
C ALA A 5 -30.27 -5.69 -41.33
N LEU A 6 -31.12 -6.53 -40.72
CA LEU A 6 -31.09 -6.79 -39.27
C LEU A 6 -29.86 -7.62 -38.85
N VAL A 7 -29.43 -8.57 -39.70
CA VAL A 7 -28.20 -9.34 -39.48
C VAL A 7 -26.96 -8.46 -39.63
N ILE A 8 -26.91 -7.60 -40.66
CA ILE A 8 -25.81 -6.64 -40.86
C ILE A 8 -25.72 -5.66 -39.67
N LEU A 9 -26.86 -5.15 -39.18
CA LEU A 9 -26.91 -4.26 -38.01
C LEU A 9 -26.39 -4.94 -36.74
N SER A 10 -26.70 -6.23 -36.54
CA SER A 10 -26.19 -6.98 -35.38
C SER A 10 -24.68 -7.21 -35.42
N LEU A 11 -24.08 -7.31 -36.61
CA LEU A 11 -22.65 -7.53 -36.79
C LEU A 11 -21.82 -6.28 -36.41
N PHE A 12 -22.36 -5.07 -36.63
CA PHE A 12 -21.67 -3.82 -36.30
C PHE A 12 -21.54 -3.56 -34.78
N ILE A 13 -22.44 -4.09 -33.94
CA ILE A 13 -22.40 -3.90 -32.48
C ILE A 13 -21.27 -4.72 -31.83
N ILE A 14 -20.82 -5.80 -32.47
CA ILE A 14 -19.71 -6.65 -31.97
C ILE A 14 -18.34 -6.03 -32.33
N LEU A 15 -18.28 -5.17 -33.34
CA LEU A 15 -17.05 -4.51 -33.82
C LEU A 15 -16.70 -3.21 -33.09
N THR A 16 -17.61 -2.64 -32.30
CA THR A 16 -17.25 -1.63 -31.30
C THR A 16 -16.62 -2.34 -30.11
N GLY A 17 -15.37 -2.77 -30.27
CA GLY A 17 -14.53 -3.11 -29.15
C GLY A 17 -14.55 -1.94 -28.17
N CYS A 18 -14.98 -2.18 -26.94
CA CYS A 18 -14.75 -1.26 -25.85
C CYS A 18 -13.24 -1.18 -25.65
N SER A 19 -12.58 -0.31 -26.41
CA SER A 19 -11.27 0.18 -26.04
C SER A 19 -11.51 0.98 -24.77
N THR A 20 -11.34 0.31 -23.63
CA THR A 20 -10.96 1.05 -22.44
C THR A 20 -9.65 1.71 -22.86
N THR A 21 -9.70 3.01 -23.14
CA THR A 21 -8.50 3.82 -23.01
C THR A 21 -8.09 3.62 -21.56
N LYS A 22 -7.21 2.65 -21.32
CA LYS A 22 -6.21 2.83 -20.29
C LYS A 22 -5.47 4.07 -20.77
N THR A 23 -5.96 5.23 -20.35
CA THR A 23 -5.08 6.29 -19.90
C THR A 23 -3.97 5.52 -19.20
N GLN A 24 -2.79 5.48 -19.82
CA GLN A 24 -1.58 5.15 -19.12
C GLN A 24 -1.46 6.25 -18.06
N GLN A 25 -2.22 6.12 -16.98
CA GLN A 25 -1.70 6.51 -15.69
C GLN A 25 -0.46 5.65 -15.56
N ILE A 26 0.65 6.33 -15.76
CA ILE A 26 1.95 6.05 -15.20
C ILE A 26 1.73 5.86 -13.69
N SER A 27 1.18 4.71 -13.30
CA SER A 27 0.95 4.31 -11.92
C SER A 27 1.06 2.80 -11.74
N SER A 28 0.84 2.01 -12.80
CA SER A 28 0.96 0.53 -12.72
C SER A 28 2.34 -0.04 -13.10
N GLN A 29 3.30 0.76 -13.58
CA GLN A 29 4.71 0.31 -13.70
C GLN A 29 5.54 0.57 -12.44
N LYS A 30 5.01 1.29 -11.45
CA LYS A 30 5.70 1.44 -10.15
C LYS A 30 5.43 0.26 -9.21
N GLN A 31 4.31 -0.43 -9.37
CA GLN A 31 3.82 -1.38 -8.36
C GLN A 31 4.42 -2.80 -8.45
N ALA A 32 5.14 -3.14 -9.52
CA ALA A 32 5.85 -4.41 -9.64
C ALA A 32 7.38 -4.30 -9.48
N LEU A 33 7.94 -3.08 -9.50
CA LEU A 33 9.35 -2.83 -9.21
C LEU A 33 9.59 -2.44 -7.73
N ASP A 34 8.54 -2.04 -7.01
CA ASP A 34 8.59 -1.69 -5.59
C ASP A 34 8.56 -2.90 -4.63
N SER A 35 8.38 -4.14 -5.13
CA SER A 35 8.33 -5.37 -4.31
C SER A 35 9.61 -5.66 -3.52
N GLN A 36 10.68 -4.89 -3.74
CA GLN A 36 11.91 -5.01 -2.96
C GLN A 36 12.56 -3.66 -2.64
N ARG A 37 11.82 -2.55 -2.68
CA ARG A 37 12.34 -1.29 -2.20
C ARG A 37 12.12 -1.22 -0.69
N LEU A 38 13.14 -1.65 0.07
CA LEU A 38 13.16 -1.53 1.53
C LEU A 38 12.82 -0.09 1.91
N LEU A 39 11.80 0.07 2.76
CA LEU A 39 11.46 1.36 3.33
C LEU A 39 12.63 1.86 4.17
N GLN A 40 12.92 3.15 4.08
CA GLN A 40 13.87 3.77 5.00
C GLN A 40 13.31 3.70 6.42
N PRO A 41 14.15 3.56 7.47
CA PRO A 41 13.68 3.44 8.86
C PRO A 41 12.70 4.53 9.27
N LYS A 42 12.99 5.79 8.89
CA LYS A 42 12.10 6.94 9.14
C LYS A 42 10.70 6.73 8.55
N GLN A 43 10.61 6.21 7.32
CA GLN A 43 9.33 5.95 6.66
C GLN A 43 8.54 4.84 7.35
N VAL A 44 9.21 3.84 7.91
CA VAL A 44 8.54 2.78 8.70
C VAL A 44 7.84 3.39 9.91
N VAL A 45 8.52 4.25 10.65
CA VAL A 45 7.98 4.94 11.84
C VAL A 45 6.84 5.88 11.46
N GLU A 46 7.01 6.71 10.44
CA GLU A 46 5.98 7.64 9.98
C GLU A 46 4.71 6.90 9.52
N ASN A 47 4.89 5.83 8.73
CA ASN A 47 3.78 5.01 8.26
C ASN A 47 3.07 4.29 9.41
N TYR A 48 3.79 3.81 10.43
CA TYR A 48 3.19 3.15 11.59
C TYR A 48 2.17 4.07 12.27
N PHE A 49 2.56 5.30 12.63
CA PHE A 49 1.65 6.24 13.28
C PHE A 49 0.51 6.71 12.36
N LYS A 50 0.79 6.92 11.07
CA LYS A 50 -0.26 7.20 10.08
C LYS A 50 -1.33 6.11 10.07
N TYR A 51 -0.93 4.84 9.92
CA TYR A 51 -1.86 3.72 9.83
C TYR A 51 -2.56 3.40 11.15
N LEU A 52 -1.89 3.64 12.28
CA LEU A 52 -2.48 3.56 13.61
C LEU A 52 -3.63 4.58 13.76
N ASN A 53 -3.39 5.83 13.37
CA ASN A 53 -4.39 6.91 13.42
C ASN A 53 -5.54 6.70 12.42
N GLU A 54 -5.25 6.14 11.24
CA GLU A 54 -6.26 5.75 10.24
C GLU A 54 -7.05 4.50 10.63
N LYS A 55 -6.70 3.85 11.75
CA LYS A 55 -7.26 2.56 12.20
C LYS A 55 -7.15 1.47 11.12
N ASN A 56 -6.08 1.52 10.32
CA ASN A 56 -5.88 0.64 9.17
C ASN A 56 -4.96 -0.54 9.53
N LYS A 57 -5.54 -1.60 10.09
CA LYS A 57 -4.82 -2.82 10.50
C LYS A 57 -3.95 -3.42 9.38
N LYS A 58 -4.49 -3.50 8.16
CA LYS A 58 -3.80 -4.12 7.02
C LYS A 58 -2.53 -3.34 6.64
N ALA A 59 -2.63 -2.02 6.57
CA ALA A 59 -1.47 -1.18 6.26
C ALA A 59 -0.47 -1.15 7.44
N LEU A 60 -0.96 -1.13 8.68
CA LEU A 60 -0.12 -1.23 9.88
C LEU A 60 0.77 -2.48 9.87
N PHE A 61 0.23 -3.61 9.41
CA PHE A 61 0.98 -4.88 9.30
C PHE A 61 2.16 -4.81 8.31
N THR A 62 2.22 -3.82 7.44
CA THR A 62 3.38 -3.60 6.54
C THR A 62 4.54 -2.90 7.24
N THR A 63 4.33 -2.36 8.44
CA THR A 63 5.32 -1.55 9.19
C THR A 63 5.91 -2.29 10.39
N ILE A 64 5.44 -3.52 10.66
CA ILE A 64 5.84 -4.33 11.81
C ILE A 64 6.36 -5.70 11.37
N THR A 65 7.13 -6.34 12.24
CA THR A 65 7.62 -7.71 12.01
C THR A 65 6.51 -8.75 12.12
N GLU A 66 6.68 -9.92 11.50
CA GLU A 66 5.71 -11.03 11.55
C GLU A 66 5.37 -11.47 12.98
N TRP A 67 6.35 -11.47 13.89
CA TRP A 67 6.13 -11.83 15.30
C TRP A 67 5.08 -10.94 15.99
N GLN A 68 4.99 -9.66 15.58
CA GLN A 68 4.01 -8.71 16.11
C GLN A 68 2.63 -8.80 15.44
N LYS A 69 2.45 -9.62 14.40
CA LYS A 69 1.15 -9.83 13.72
C LYS A 69 0.28 -10.88 14.40
N ALA A 70 0.59 -11.24 15.65
CA ALA A 70 -0.13 -12.25 16.39
C ALA A 70 -1.65 -11.94 16.44
N PRO A 71 -2.50 -12.98 16.40
CA PRO A 71 -3.95 -12.81 16.26
C PRO A 71 -4.61 -12.04 17.42
N ASN A 72 -3.96 -11.97 18.58
CA ASN A 72 -4.53 -11.41 19.82
C ASN A 72 -3.86 -10.09 20.25
N VAL A 73 -3.23 -9.36 19.33
CA VAL A 73 -2.70 -8.02 19.64
C VAL A 73 -3.83 -7.00 19.63
N GLU A 74 -4.10 -6.41 20.79
CA GLU A 74 -4.97 -5.24 20.91
C GLU A 74 -4.22 -3.99 20.46
N TRP A 75 -4.65 -3.42 19.33
CA TRP A 75 -4.03 -2.21 18.76
C TRP A 75 -4.51 -0.91 19.38
N GLY A 76 -5.56 -0.96 20.21
CA GLY A 76 -6.13 0.21 20.87
C GLY A 76 -6.78 1.23 19.93
N PHE A 77 -7.22 0.79 18.74
CA PHE A 77 -7.92 1.64 17.75
C PHE A 77 -9.20 2.28 18.30
N ASP A 78 -9.81 1.66 19.32
CA ASP A 78 -11.06 2.13 19.90
C ASP A 78 -10.85 3.05 21.11
N ILE A 79 -9.63 3.10 21.65
CA ILE A 79 -9.31 3.81 22.90
C ILE A 79 -8.61 5.15 22.63
N ARG A 80 -7.89 5.25 21.51
CA ARG A 80 -7.10 6.45 21.15
C ARG A 80 -7.67 7.15 19.93
N GLU A 81 -7.97 8.44 20.06
CA GLU A 81 -8.45 9.27 18.94
C GLU A 81 -7.34 9.57 17.92
N TYR A 82 -6.15 9.97 18.39
CA TYR A 82 -5.04 10.34 17.51
C TYR A 82 -3.71 10.41 18.28
N ILE A 83 -2.61 10.03 17.62
CA ILE A 83 -1.24 10.23 18.10
C ILE A 83 -0.50 11.13 17.10
N LYS A 84 -0.07 12.32 17.55
CA LYS A 84 0.72 13.24 16.73
C LYS A 84 2.21 12.90 16.79
N LEU A 85 2.79 12.52 15.66
CA LEU A 85 4.24 12.39 15.51
C LEU A 85 4.86 13.78 15.33
N ILE A 86 5.72 14.20 16.27
CA ILE A 86 6.35 15.53 16.23
C ILE A 86 7.60 15.53 15.34
N SER A 87 8.49 14.56 15.53
CA SER A 87 9.72 14.43 14.75
C SER A 87 10.28 13.01 14.82
N VAL A 88 11.01 12.60 13.79
CA VAL A 88 11.78 11.36 13.75
C VAL A 88 13.21 11.72 13.36
N ASN A 89 14.15 11.48 14.26
CA ASN A 89 15.57 11.69 14.08
C ASN A 89 16.28 10.36 14.28
N GLU A 90 17.09 9.95 13.29
CA GLU A 90 17.90 8.74 13.40
C GLU A 90 19.21 9.08 14.12
N GLU A 91 19.61 8.25 15.08
CA GLU A 91 20.92 8.38 15.73
C GLU A 91 22.02 8.05 14.72
N THR A 92 22.94 8.99 14.54
CA THR A 92 24.02 8.88 13.54
C THR A 92 25.35 8.50 14.17
N ASN A 93 25.48 8.65 15.50
CA ASN A 93 26.68 8.28 16.21
C ASN A 93 26.84 6.74 16.17
N PRO A 94 27.92 6.23 15.57
CA PRO A 94 28.12 4.80 15.34
C PRO A 94 28.24 4.00 16.63
N VAL A 95 28.62 4.62 17.75
CA VAL A 95 28.70 3.98 19.08
C VAL A 95 27.34 3.43 19.50
N PHE A 96 26.25 4.14 19.19
CA PHE A 96 24.89 3.73 19.55
C PHE A 96 24.23 2.84 18.49
N LYS A 97 24.83 2.73 17.29
CA LYS A 97 24.27 1.96 16.17
C LYS A 97 24.42 0.44 16.33
N VAL A 98 25.39 -0.02 17.11
CA VAL A 98 25.78 -1.45 17.22
C VAL A 98 24.77 -2.28 18.04
N VAL A 99 24.03 -1.66 18.96
CA VAL A 99 23.14 -2.40 19.87
C VAL A 99 21.87 -2.92 19.17
N SER A 100 21.40 -2.25 18.12
CA SER A 100 20.12 -2.58 17.46
C SER A 100 20.22 -3.66 16.38
N GLN A 101 21.43 -3.99 15.89
CA GLN A 101 21.62 -5.01 14.84
C GLN A 101 21.83 -6.43 15.38
N LYS A 102 22.06 -6.59 16.68
CA LYS A 102 22.39 -7.88 17.32
C LYS A 102 21.17 -8.75 17.69
N LEU A 103 19.96 -8.30 17.38
CA LEU A 103 18.69 -8.98 17.72
C LEU A 103 17.96 -9.57 16.49
N LYS A 104 18.67 -9.75 15.37
CA LYS A 104 18.17 -10.49 14.20
C LYS A 104 18.73 -11.89 14.15
#